data_AF-A0A368SNK0-F1
#
_entry.id   AF-A0A368SNK0-F1
#
_cell.length_a   1.000
_cell.length_b   1.000
_cell.length_c   1.000
_cell.angle_alpha   90.00
_cell.angle_beta   90.00
_cell.angle_gamma   90.00
#
_symmetry.space_group_name_H-M   'P 1'
#
loop_
_entity.id
_entity.type
_entity.pdbx_description
1 polymer ?
#
loop_
_entity_poly.entity_id
_entity_poly.type
_entity_poly.pdbx_seq_one_letter_code
_entity_poly.pdbx_strand_id
1 'polypeptide(L)'
;MEALRAQPVAEGETRVSSVQVVSQVLPKNSSNSFLKSVGIKPVGTSQASSSSNEIELREQLAAEAKAAVQDELEDLKKRSEEAEEKLARTERELEEMKKLTEINTKAMEENNALLKQHLMHIIGKYEWVITVSSLA
;
A
#
# COMPACT_ATOMS: atom_id res chain seq x y z
N MET A 1 35.44 -7.55 0.06
CA MET A 1 35.07 -8.46 -1.05
C MET A 1 35.38 -9.87 -0.53
N GLU A 2 34.49 -10.86 -0.47
CA GLU A 2 33.17 -11.06 -1.05
C GLU A 2 32.30 -11.85 -0.05
N ALA A 3 31.05 -11.45 0.13
CA ALA A 3 30.07 -12.24 0.85
C ALA A 3 29.60 -13.37 -0.06
N LEU A 4 29.79 -14.62 0.38
CA LEU A 4 29.30 -15.81 -0.31
C LEU A 4 27.77 -15.77 -0.33
N ARG A 5 27.24 -15.27 -1.46
CA ARG A 5 25.83 -15.26 -1.80
C ARG A 5 25.36 -16.71 -1.91
N ALA A 6 24.70 -17.21 -0.87
CA ALA A 6 23.99 -18.48 -0.94
C ALA A 6 22.93 -18.36 -2.03
N GLN A 7 23.10 -19.14 -3.11
CA GLN A 7 22.09 -19.30 -4.14
C GLN A 7 20.78 -19.77 -3.47
N PRO A 8 19.62 -19.20 -3.84
CA PRO A 8 18.35 -19.72 -3.39
C PRO A 8 18.20 -21.13 -3.98
N VAL A 9 18.21 -22.13 -3.10
CA VAL A 9 17.95 -23.52 -3.46
C VAL A 9 16.53 -23.58 -4.01
N ALA A 10 16.41 -24.04 -5.25
CA ALA A 10 15.13 -24.22 -5.93
C ALA A 10 14.15 -24.99 -5.03
N GLU A 11 12.97 -24.42 -4.84
CA GLU A 11 11.83 -25.09 -4.21
C GLU A 11 11.58 -26.42 -4.95
N GLY A 12 11.76 -27.55 -4.26
CA GLY A 12 11.34 -28.84 -4.81
C GLY A 12 12.01 -30.08 -4.24
N GLU A 13 13.23 -30.00 -3.72
CA GLU A 13 13.91 -31.18 -3.17
C GLU A 13 13.85 -31.15 -1.63
N THR A 14 12.80 -31.77 -1.06
CA THR A 14 12.70 -31.95 0.39
C THR A 14 13.93 -32.73 0.86
N ARG A 15 14.88 -32.05 1.51
CA ARG A 15 15.94 -32.73 2.28
C ARG A 15 15.25 -33.73 3.18
N VAL A 16 15.60 -35.01 2.99
CA VAL A 16 15.06 -36.11 3.79
C VAL A 16 15.33 -35.77 5.24
N SER A 17 14.27 -35.47 5.99
CA SER A 17 14.36 -35.08 7.39
C SER A 17 15.08 -36.21 8.15
N SER A 18 15.96 -35.85 9.08
CA SER A 18 16.66 -36.83 9.93
C SER A 18 15.70 -37.80 10.60
N VAL A 19 14.47 -37.35 10.90
CA VAL A 19 13.36 -38.17 11.40
C VAL A 19 12.95 -39.27 10.42
N GLN A 20 12.91 -38.94 9.12
CA GLN A 20 12.52 -39.87 8.07
C GLN A 20 13.61 -40.92 7.80
N VAL A 21 14.89 -40.54 7.89
CA VAL A 21 16.02 -41.49 7.83
C VAL A 21 15.97 -42.47 9.01
N VAL A 22 15.75 -41.98 10.23
CA VAL A 22 15.62 -42.82 11.43
C VAL A 22 14.42 -43.76 11.34
N SER A 23 13.30 -43.29 10.76
CA SER A 23 12.09 -44.12 10.56
C SER A 23 12.28 -45.28 9.55
N GLN A 24 13.23 -45.15 8.62
CA GLN A 24 13.56 -46.23 7.68
C GLN A 24 14.52 -47.27 8.27
N VAL A 25 15.37 -46.86 9.21
CA VAL A 25 16.36 -47.74 9.87
C VAL A 25 15.73 -48.55 11.01
N LEU A 26 14.69 -48.00 11.66
CA LEU A 26 13.97 -48.71 12.72
C LEU A 26 12.86 -49.59 12.11
N PRO A 27 12.87 -50.92 12.34
CA PRO A 27 11.80 -51.78 11.88
C PRO A 27 10.47 -51.30 12.44
N LYS A 28 9.45 -51.12 11.57
CA LYS A 28 8.10 -50.60 11.89
C LYS A 28 7.35 -51.31 13.03
N ASN A 29 7.89 -52.42 13.56
CA ASN A 29 7.31 -53.23 14.63
C ASN A 29 8.23 -53.39 15.86
N SER A 30 9.41 -52.76 15.87
CA SER A 30 10.43 -52.89 16.95
C SER A 30 10.27 -51.82 18.06
N SER A 31 9.54 -50.75 17.77
CA SER A 31 9.36 -49.59 18.66
C SER A 31 8.77 -49.95 20.03
N ASN A 32 8.04 -51.06 20.16
CA ASN A 32 7.46 -51.49 21.43
C ASN A 32 8.40 -52.35 22.31
N SER A 33 9.44 -52.99 21.76
CA SER A 33 10.38 -53.78 22.57
C SER A 33 11.49 -52.90 23.15
N PHE A 34 12.02 -51.97 22.35
CA PHE A 34 13.11 -51.08 22.76
C PHE A 34 12.67 -50.16 23.90
N LEU A 35 11.52 -49.49 23.76
CA LEU A 35 10.96 -48.62 24.80
C LEU A 35 10.66 -49.38 26.10
N LYS A 36 10.19 -50.63 25.98
CA LYS A 36 9.93 -51.51 27.13
C LYS A 36 11.23 -51.93 27.85
N SER A 37 12.32 -52.14 27.11
CA SER A 37 13.64 -52.47 27.70
C SER A 37 14.32 -51.29 28.40
N VAL A 38 14.02 -50.05 28.02
CA VAL A 38 14.53 -48.84 28.70
C VAL A 38 13.55 -48.29 29.77
N GLY A 39 12.52 -49.06 30.13
CA GLY A 39 11.55 -48.70 31.16
C GLY A 39 10.55 -47.61 30.76
N ILE A 40 10.56 -47.18 29.49
CA ILE A 40 9.66 -46.16 28.96
C ILE A 40 8.38 -46.86 28.50
N LYS A 41 7.31 -46.75 29.30
CA LYS A 41 5.99 -47.27 28.91
C LYS A 41 5.51 -46.51 27.66
N PRO A 42 5.08 -47.19 26.59
CA PRO A 42 4.44 -46.53 25.46
C PRO A 42 3.18 -45.84 25.98
N VAL A 43 3.17 -44.51 25.98
CA VAL A 43 1.95 -43.73 26.21
C VAL A 43 1.07 -44.02 25.01
N GLY A 44 0.02 -44.80 25.24
CA GLY A 44 -1.02 -45.03 24.25
C GLY A 44 -1.50 -43.70 23.73
N THR A 45 -1.54 -43.57 22.40
CA THR A 45 -2.22 -42.47 21.70
C THR A 45 -3.62 -42.34 22.27
N SER A 46 -3.78 -41.40 23.19
CA SER A 46 -5.07 -40.91 23.63
C SER A 46 -5.41 -39.81 22.65
N GLN A 47 -6.01 -40.19 21.53
CA GLN A 47 -6.70 -39.23 20.68
C GLN A 47 -7.82 -38.58 21.51
N ALA A 48 -7.94 -37.27 21.34
CA ALA A 48 -9.12 -36.48 21.58
C ALA A 48 -9.58 -36.34 23.04
N SER A 49 -8.86 -35.50 23.77
CA SER A 49 -9.54 -34.55 24.64
C SER A 49 -8.61 -33.36 24.81
N SER A 50 -8.63 -32.43 23.85
CA SER A 50 -8.27 -31.05 24.16
C SER A 50 -9.07 -30.69 25.40
N SER A 51 -8.36 -30.51 26.51
CA SER A 51 -9.01 -30.20 27.79
C SER A 51 -9.90 -28.99 27.59
N SER A 52 -11.07 -28.92 28.24
CA SER A 52 -12.01 -27.79 28.12
C SER A 52 -11.30 -26.43 28.24
N ASN A 53 -10.26 -26.37 29.08
CA ASN A 53 -9.39 -25.21 29.25
C ASN A 53 -8.60 -24.81 27.99
N GLU A 54 -8.12 -25.77 27.19
CA GLU A 54 -7.40 -25.48 25.93
C GLU A 54 -8.35 -24.87 24.88
N ILE A 55 -9.60 -25.31 24.84
CA ILE A 55 -10.61 -24.79 23.92
C ILE A 55 -11.03 -23.38 24.34
N GLU A 56 -11.31 -23.16 25.64
CA GLU A 56 -11.59 -21.82 26.19
C GLU A 56 -10.44 -20.85 25.99
N LEU A 57 -9.19 -21.28 26.20
CA LEU A 57 -8.01 -20.44 25.96
C LEU A 57 -7.85 -20.06 24.49
N ARG A 58 -8.11 -20.99 23.57
CA ARG A 58 -8.09 -20.70 22.12
C ARG A 58 -9.21 -19.75 21.72
N GLU A 59 -10.38 -19.88 22.33
CA GLU A 59 -11.53 -19.02 22.08
C GLU A 59 -11.33 -17.61 22.64
N GLN A 60 -10.75 -17.48 23.84
CA GLN A 60 -10.32 -16.19 24.40
C GLN A 60 -9.24 -15.52 23.54
N LEU A 61 -8.23 -16.27 23.09
CA LEU A 61 -7.18 -15.74 22.22
C LEU A 61 -7.75 -15.27 20.87
N ALA A 62 -8.73 -16.00 20.33
CA ALA A 62 -9.41 -15.62 19.10
C ALA A 62 -10.32 -14.40 19.29
N ALA A 63 -10.97 -14.27 20.46
CA ALA A 63 -11.77 -13.11 20.81
C ALA A 63 -10.90 -11.86 21.03
N GLU A 64 -9.77 -12.00 21.71
CA GLU A 64 -8.80 -10.93 21.94
C GLU A 64 -8.13 -10.49 20.63
N ALA A 65 -7.74 -11.44 19.78
CA ALA A 65 -7.21 -11.13 18.45
C ALA A 65 -8.25 -10.41 17.58
N LYS A 66 -9.53 -10.79 17.66
CA LYS A 66 -10.61 -10.09 16.95
C LYS A 66 -10.83 -8.68 17.49
N ALA A 67 -10.83 -8.49 18.81
CA ALA A 67 -10.99 -7.18 19.43
C ALA A 67 -9.84 -6.24 19.04
N ALA A 68 -8.59 -6.69 19.15
CA ALA A 68 -7.43 -5.90 18.76
C ALA A 68 -7.44 -5.51 17.27
N VAL A 69 -7.83 -6.45 16.39
CA VAL A 69 -7.95 -6.19 14.95
C VAL A 69 -9.12 -5.24 14.64
N GLN A 70 -10.18 -5.27 15.44
CA GLN A 70 -11.35 -4.42 15.26
C GLN A 70 -11.06 -2.97 15.65
N ASP A 71 -10.33 -2.74 16.73
CA ASP A 71 -9.86 -1.41 17.13
C ASP A 71 -8.94 -0.80 16.07
N GLU A 72 -7.98 -1.59 15.55
CA GLU A 72 -7.11 -1.16 14.45
C GLU A 72 -7.88 -0.84 13.17
N LEU A 73 -8.92 -1.62 12.86
CA LEU A 73 -9.81 -1.37 11.71
C LEU A 73 -10.62 -0.09 11.88
N GLU A 74 -11.10 0.20 13.09
CA GLU A 74 -11.87 1.41 13.37
C GLU A 74 -10.99 2.65 13.32
N ASP A 75 -9.77 2.58 13.88
CA ASP A 75 -8.76 3.63 13.75
C ASP A 75 -8.33 3.86 12.30
N LEU A 76 -8.14 2.78 11.54
CA LEU A 76 -7.78 2.86 10.13
C LEU A 76 -8.92 3.45 9.30
N LYS A 77 -10.17 3.10 9.60
CA LYS A 77 -11.35 3.65 8.94
C LYS A 77 -11.48 5.14 9.23
N LYS A 78 -11.33 5.56 10.49
CA LYS A 78 -11.35 6.98 10.86
C LYS A 78 -10.24 7.76 10.15
N ARG A 79 -9.02 7.22 10.11
CA ARG A 79 -7.92 7.83 9.35
C ARG A 79 -8.19 7.90 7.85
N SER A 80 -8.86 6.89 7.30
CA SER A 80 -9.26 6.88 5.89
C SER A 80 -10.30 7.96 5.59
N GLU A 81 -11.32 8.10 6.44
CA GLU A 81 -12.34 9.15 6.31
C GLU A 81 -11.72 10.55 6.41
N GLU A 82 -10.80 10.77 7.36
CA GLU A 82 -10.06 12.04 7.49
C GLU A 82 -9.16 12.31 6.27
N ALA A 83 -8.55 11.28 5.70
CA ALA A 83 -7.71 11.40 4.51
C ALA A 83 -8.54 11.72 3.27
N GLU A 84 -9.69 11.06 3.11
CA GLU A 84 -10.63 11.30 2.01
C GLU A 84 -11.23 12.71 2.08
N GLU A 85 -11.58 13.19 3.28
CA GLU A 85 -12.07 14.56 3.46
C GLU A 85 -10.99 15.59 3.10
N LYS A 86 -9.74 15.37 3.55
CA LYS A 86 -8.61 16.25 3.19
C LYS A 86 -8.37 16.25 1.69
N LEU A 87 -8.43 15.07 1.05
CA LEU A 87 -8.27 14.94 -0.38
C LEU A 87 -9.38 15.70 -1.12
N ALA A 88 -10.63 15.52 -0.75
CA ALA A 88 -11.77 16.23 -1.33
C ALA A 88 -11.68 17.76 -1.15
N ARG A 89 -11.10 18.25 -0.04
CA ARG A 89 -10.81 19.68 0.14
C ARG A 89 -9.73 20.15 -0.83
N THR A 90 -8.61 19.43 -0.91
CA THR A 90 -7.51 19.80 -1.81
C THR A 90 -7.91 19.78 -3.29
N GLU A 91 -8.75 18.83 -3.71
CA GLU A 91 -9.28 18.78 -5.07
C GLU A 91 -10.17 19.99 -5.38
N ARG A 92 -11.02 20.40 -4.43
CA ARG A 92 -11.82 21.62 -4.56
C ARG A 92 -10.96 22.87 -4.70
N GLU A 93 -9.96 23.03 -3.84
CA GLU A 93 -9.04 24.17 -3.88
C GLU A 93 -8.26 24.21 -5.21
N LEU A 94 -7.81 23.06 -5.71
CA LEU A 94 -7.13 22.96 -6.99
C LEU A 94 -8.05 23.37 -8.15
N GLU A 95 -9.29 22.89 -8.15
CA GLU A 95 -10.28 23.24 -9.17
C GLU A 95 -10.63 24.74 -9.16
N GLU A 96 -10.72 25.36 -7.97
CA GLU A 96 -10.89 26.81 -7.84
C GLU A 96 -9.69 27.59 -8.37
N MET A 97 -8.47 27.17 -8.02
CA MET A 97 -7.22 27.77 -8.52
C MET A 97 -7.11 27.66 -10.03
N LYS A 98 -7.50 26.52 -10.60
CA LYS A 98 -7.54 26.30 -12.04
C LYS A 98 -8.52 27.26 -12.73
N LYS A 99 -9.74 27.39 -12.20
CA LYS A 99 -10.74 28.34 -12.71
C LYS A 99 -10.24 29.78 -12.64
N LEU A 100 -9.62 30.16 -11.52
CA LEU A 100 -9.07 31.50 -11.37
C LEU A 100 -7.93 31.77 -12.37
N THR A 101 -7.08 30.79 -12.60
CA THR A 101 -6.00 30.86 -13.60
C THR A 101 -6.57 31.05 -14.99
N GLU A 102 -7.59 30.28 -15.37
CA GLU A 102 -8.26 30.38 -16.67
C GLU A 102 -8.91 31.76 -16.88
N ILE A 103 -9.63 32.27 -15.87
CA ILE A 103 -10.21 33.62 -15.89
C ILE A 103 -9.10 34.67 -16.07
N ASN A 104 -8.00 34.54 -15.32
CA ASN A 104 -6.89 35.47 -15.39
C ASN A 104 -6.22 35.45 -16.78
N THR A 105 -5.96 34.27 -17.32
CA THR A 105 -5.40 34.10 -18.67
C THR A 105 -6.31 34.74 -19.72
N LYS A 106 -7.62 34.48 -19.66
CA LYS A 106 -8.57 35.09 -20.60
C LYS A 106 -8.59 36.62 -20.49
N ALA A 107 -8.63 37.17 -19.29
CA ALA A 107 -8.58 38.61 -19.08
C ALA A 107 -7.27 39.23 -19.61
N MET A 108 -6.14 38.54 -19.44
CA MET A 108 -4.86 38.97 -19.98
C MET A 108 -4.86 38.97 -21.52
N GLU A 109 -5.44 37.95 -22.16
CA GLU A 109 -5.58 37.87 -23.60
C GLU A 109 -6.46 39.00 -24.16
N GLU A 110 -7.61 39.25 -23.53
CA GLU A 110 -8.52 40.35 -23.89
C GLU A 110 -7.83 41.71 -23.74
N ASN A 111 -7.10 41.93 -22.64
CA ASN A 111 -6.34 43.16 -22.42
C ASN A 111 -5.27 43.35 -23.51
N ASN A 112 -4.53 42.30 -23.84
CA ASN A 112 -3.51 42.35 -24.89
C ASN A 112 -4.12 42.64 -26.27
N ALA A 113 -5.29 42.08 -26.58
CA ALA A 113 -6.01 42.37 -27.81
C ALA A 113 -6.44 43.84 -27.89
N LEU A 114 -7.02 44.38 -26.81
CA LEU A 114 -7.39 45.80 -26.73
C LEU A 114 -6.18 46.72 -26.85
N LEU A 115 -5.07 46.37 -26.19
CA LEU A 115 -3.83 47.14 -26.26
C LEU A 115 -3.29 47.17 -27.69
N LYS A 116 -3.27 46.03 -28.40
CA LYS A 116 -2.87 45.95 -29.80
C LYS A 116 -3.75 46.82 -30.71
N GLN A 117 -5.07 46.76 -30.52
CA GLN A 117 -6.00 47.60 -31.27
C GLN A 117 -5.73 49.10 -31.04
N HIS A 118 -5.50 49.48 -29.79
CA HIS A 118 -5.22 50.87 -29.43
C HIS A 118 -3.89 51.36 -30.03
N LEU A 119 -2.83 50.56 -29.94
CA LEU A 119 -1.55 50.87 -30.58
C LEU A 119 -1.70 51.02 -32.09
N MET A 120 -2.38 50.09 -32.76
CA MET A 120 -2.59 50.16 -34.21
C MET A 120 -3.32 51.44 -34.63
N HIS A 121 -4.34 51.84 -33.87
CA HIS A 121 -5.09 53.09 -34.11
C HIS A 121 -4.21 54.33 -33.93
N ILE A 122 -3.38 54.35 -32.87
CA ILE A 122 -2.45 55.44 -32.60
C ILE A 122 -1.42 55.54 -33.73
N ILE A 123 -0.80 54.43 -34.11
CA ILE A 123 0.21 54.39 -35.19
C ILE A 123 -0.42 54.90 -36.50
N GLY A 124 -1.59 54.40 -36.87
CA GLY A 124 -2.28 54.84 -38.09
C GLY A 124 -2.61 56.33 -38.08
N LYS A 125 -2.99 56.90 -36.93
CA LYS A 125 -3.19 58.35 -36.78
C LYS A 125 -1.89 59.13 -36.98
N TYR A 126 -0.79 58.68 -36.37
CA TYR A 126 0.51 59.34 -36.53
C TYR A 126 1.02 59.28 -37.96
N GLU A 127 0.92 58.13 -38.63
CA GLU A 127 1.30 57.96 -40.04
C GLU A 127 0.49 58.88 -40.96
N TRP A 128 -0.83 59.00 -40.72
CA TRP A 128 -1.68 59.91 -41.48
C TRP A 128 -1.27 61.38 -41.29
N VAL A 129 -1.01 61.81 -40.05
CA VAL A 129 -0.55 63.17 -39.75
C VAL A 129 0.79 63.48 -40.43
N ILE A 130 1.75 62.54 -40.39
CA ILE A 130 3.06 62.69 -41.04
C ILE A 130 2.89 62.81 -42.56
N THR A 131 2.04 61.98 -43.15
CA THR A 131 1.78 61.98 -44.60
C THR A 131 1.16 63.30 -45.03
N VAL A 132 0.09 63.76 -44.37
CA VAL A 132 -0.56 65.04 -44.67
C VAL A 132 0.39 66.22 -44.50
N SER A 133 1.22 66.22 -43.45
CA SER A 133 2.20 67.28 -43.20
C SER A 133 3.33 67.32 -44.22
N SER A 134 3.63 66.19 -44.88
CA SER A 134 4.67 66.11 -45.92
C SER A 134 4.15 66.49 -47.31
N LEU A 135 2.83 66.58 -47.50
CA LEU A 135 2.19 67.03 -48.75
C LEU A 135 1.86 68.54 -48.77
N ALA A 136 1.93 69.22 -47.62
CA ALA A 136 1.70 70.66 -47.49
C ALA A 136 3.01 71.44 -47.57
#